data_AF-A0A922M1I7-F1
#
_entry.id   AF-A0A922M1I7-F1
#
_cell.length_a   1.000
_cell.length_b   1.000
_cell.length_c   1.000
_cell.angle_alpha   90.00
_cell.angle_beta   90.00
_cell.angle_gamma   90.00
#
_symmetry.space_group_name_H-M   'P 1'
#
loop_
_entity.id
_entity.type
_entity.pdbx_description
1 polymer ?
#
loop_
_entity_poly.entity_id
_entity_poly.type
_entity_poly.pdbx_seq_one_letter_code
_entity_poly.pdbx_strand_id
1 'polypeptide(L)'
;MDTVLAPFLDTYHRNIQNSYQQLTGKILRRIKDEINAAVQKKQQIYTELTQLADELKVPGMCDEERRASRTLANRHVAAIYACTEDARASIAKMGKYAEEMIGITRNYMQATLMEATKSFEVSGGGNRDVAAAKRSSSVPKSDVSSCLEELSKAAVVLGYELDLSLTNARRHNEQSCERLTSCTSKARKHTEEAVTMLKDQIYQCVYA
;
A
#
# COMPACT_ATOMS: atom_id res chain seq x y z
N MET A 1 1.35 32.93 -13.88
CA MET A 1 1.54 31.51 -14.27
C MET A 1 1.80 30.65 -13.04
N ASP A 2 2.76 31.01 -12.17
CA ASP A 2 2.99 30.34 -10.86
C ASP A 2 1.75 30.23 -9.98
N THR A 3 0.84 31.22 -10.05
CA THR A 3 -0.38 31.29 -9.23
C THR A 3 -1.50 30.31 -9.61
N VAL A 4 -1.49 29.73 -10.82
CA VAL A 4 -2.55 28.79 -11.27
C VAL A 4 -2.06 27.34 -11.23
N LEU A 5 -0.76 27.14 -11.44
CA LEU A 5 -0.20 25.81 -11.61
C LEU A 5 0.28 25.19 -10.30
N ALA A 6 0.77 25.98 -9.35
CA ALA A 6 1.09 25.50 -8.01
C ALA A 6 -0.14 24.90 -7.28
N PRO A 7 -1.34 25.51 -7.31
CA PRO A 7 -2.56 24.90 -6.77
C PRO A 7 -2.95 23.57 -7.44
N PHE A 8 -2.71 23.43 -8.75
CA PHE A 8 -2.96 22.19 -9.47
C PHE A 8 -2.01 21.07 -9.00
N LEU A 9 -0.72 21.38 -8.88
CA LEU A 9 0.31 20.46 -8.37
C LEU A 9 0.05 20.04 -6.92
N ASP A 10 -0.35 20.98 -6.07
CA ASP A 10 -0.66 20.68 -4.67
C ASP A 10 -1.91 19.81 -4.55
N THR A 11 -2.95 20.11 -5.34
CA THR A 11 -4.17 19.29 -5.39
C THR A 11 -3.86 17.89 -5.93
N TYR A 12 -3.02 17.80 -6.96
CA TYR A 12 -2.52 16.56 -7.54
C TYR A 12 -1.80 15.69 -6.49
N HIS A 13 -0.83 16.29 -5.79
CA HIS A 13 -0.04 15.62 -4.77
C HIS A 13 -0.93 15.10 -3.63
N ARG A 14 -1.85 15.95 -3.18
CA ARG A 14 -2.80 15.64 -2.12
C ARG A 14 -3.74 14.50 -2.51
N ASN A 15 -4.21 14.46 -3.77
CA ASN A 15 -5.10 13.41 -4.25
C ASN A 15 -4.42 12.04 -4.33
N ILE A 16 -3.15 11.99 -4.77
CA ILE A 16 -2.37 10.73 -4.75
C ILE A 16 -2.16 10.28 -3.32
N GLN A 17 -1.68 11.19 -2.46
CA GLN A 17 -1.38 10.87 -1.07
C GLN A 17 -2.62 10.36 -0.34
N ASN A 18 -3.78 11.02 -0.51
CA ASN A 18 -5.04 10.58 0.07
C ASN A 18 -5.47 9.21 -0.46
N SER A 19 -5.40 9.00 -1.78
CA SER A 19 -5.77 7.71 -2.39
C SER A 19 -4.89 6.58 -1.86
N TYR A 20 -3.59 6.84 -1.76
CA TYR A 20 -2.61 5.89 -1.23
C TYR A 20 -2.86 5.57 0.25
N GLN A 21 -3.12 6.59 1.07
CA GLN A 21 -3.46 6.43 2.49
C GLN A 21 -4.76 5.63 2.69
N GLN A 22 -5.78 5.88 1.87
CA GLN A 22 -7.04 5.14 1.93
C GLN A 22 -6.82 3.65 1.60
N LEU A 23 -6.06 3.36 0.55
CA LEU A 23 -5.76 2.00 0.10
C LEU A 23 -4.91 1.24 1.13
N THR A 24 -3.85 1.85 1.64
CA THR A 24 -2.99 1.24 2.67
C THR A 24 -3.72 1.06 4.00
N GLY A 25 -4.58 2.01 4.38
CA GLY A 25 -5.39 1.92 5.59
C GLY A 25 -6.31 0.69 5.63
N LYS A 26 -6.87 0.29 4.47
CA LYS A 26 -7.69 -0.94 4.38
C LYS A 26 -6.87 -2.20 4.68
N ILE A 27 -5.69 -2.35 4.07
CA ILE A 27 -4.82 -3.50 4.33
C ILE A 27 -4.34 -3.52 5.78
N LEU A 28 -3.94 -2.36 6.33
CA LEU A 28 -3.46 -2.27 7.71
C LEU A 28 -4.53 -2.66 8.73
N ARG A 29 -5.79 -2.25 8.52
CA ARG A 29 -6.92 -2.72 9.36
C ARG A 29 -7.08 -4.23 9.26
N ARG A 30 -7.06 -4.77 8.04
CA ARG A 30 -7.18 -6.22 7.83
C ARG A 30 -6.06 -7.01 8.50
N ILE A 31 -4.81 -6.53 8.42
CA ILE A 31 -3.68 -7.13 9.15
C ILE A 31 -3.94 -7.15 10.66
N LYS A 32 -4.42 -6.04 11.22
CA LYS A 32 -4.75 -5.95 12.65
C LYS A 32 -5.84 -6.96 13.03
N ASP A 33 -6.88 -7.08 12.21
CA ASP A 33 -7.99 -8.01 12.45
C ASP A 33 -7.53 -9.47 12.39
N GLU A 34 -6.68 -9.83 11.41
CA GLU A 34 -6.10 -11.17 11.30
C GLU A 34 -5.20 -11.53 12.49
N ILE A 35 -4.38 -10.60 12.97
CA ILE A 35 -3.54 -10.81 14.16
C ILE A 35 -4.42 -11.01 15.40
N ASN A 36 -5.44 -10.17 15.60
CA ASN A 36 -6.36 -10.28 16.73
C ASN A 36 -7.11 -11.62 16.70
N ALA A 37 -7.60 -12.03 15.52
CA ALA A 37 -8.25 -13.32 15.34
C ALA A 37 -7.32 -14.50 15.63
N ALA A 38 -6.05 -14.43 15.20
CA ALA A 38 -5.06 -15.46 15.48
C ALA A 38 -4.75 -15.60 16.98
N VAL A 39 -4.66 -14.48 17.70
CA VAL A 39 -4.46 -14.46 19.17
C VAL A 39 -5.67 -15.07 19.89
N GLN A 40 -6.89 -14.73 19.47
CA GLN A 40 -8.10 -15.34 20.02
C GLN A 40 -8.14 -16.86 19.74
N LYS A 41 -7.81 -17.27 18.51
CA LYS A 41 -7.77 -18.69 18.13
C LYS A 41 -6.70 -19.47 18.89
N LYS A 42 -5.54 -18.87 19.16
CA LYS A 42 -4.51 -19.45 20.05
C LYS A 42 -5.09 -19.78 21.42
N GLN A 43 -5.82 -18.85 22.02
CA GLN A 43 -6.44 -19.07 23.33
C GLN A 43 -7.50 -20.18 23.28
N GLN A 44 -8.31 -20.22 22.22
CA GLN A 44 -9.30 -21.28 22.01
C GLN A 44 -8.65 -22.66 21.89
N ILE A 45 -7.64 -22.81 21.02
CA ILE A 45 -6.90 -24.08 20.84
C ILE A 45 -6.30 -24.54 22.16
N TYR A 46 -5.68 -23.63 22.90
CA TYR A 46 -5.10 -23.96 24.20
C TYR A 46 -6.17 -24.43 25.20
N THR A 47 -7.31 -23.76 25.24
CA THR A 47 -8.41 -24.08 26.17
C THR A 47 -9.05 -25.42 25.81
N GLU A 48 -9.37 -25.66 24.53
CA GLU A 48 -9.96 -26.92 24.06
C GLU A 48 -9.06 -28.12 24.33
N LEU A 49 -7.76 -28.03 23.99
CA LEU A 49 -6.83 -29.15 24.18
C LEU A 49 -6.53 -29.40 25.66
N THR A 50 -6.49 -28.34 26.48
CA THR A 50 -6.31 -28.49 27.94
C THR A 50 -7.54 -29.11 28.57
N GLN A 51 -8.75 -28.65 28.23
CA GLN A 51 -10.00 -29.24 28.71
C GLN A 51 -10.12 -30.71 28.33
N LEU A 52 -9.82 -31.06 27.07
CA LEU A 52 -9.81 -32.44 26.62
C LEU A 52 -8.84 -33.30 27.44
N ALA A 53 -7.64 -32.78 27.70
CA ALA A 53 -6.65 -33.50 28.50
C ALA A 53 -7.11 -33.68 29.97
N ASP A 54 -7.77 -32.68 30.54
CA ASP A 54 -8.28 -32.74 31.91
C ASP A 54 -9.48 -33.69 32.02
N GLU A 55 -10.39 -33.69 31.03
CA GLU A 55 -11.53 -34.61 30.94
C GLU A 55 -11.10 -36.08 30.84
N LEU A 56 -10.09 -36.35 30.02
CA LEU A 56 -9.53 -37.68 29.84
C LEU A 56 -8.61 -38.12 30.99
N LYS A 57 -8.35 -37.24 31.98
CA LYS A 57 -7.40 -37.48 33.09
C LYS A 57 -6.06 -37.99 32.57
N VAL A 58 -5.54 -37.32 31.54
CA VAL A 58 -4.34 -37.74 30.81
C VAL A 58 -3.20 -38.04 31.79
N PRO A 59 -2.65 -39.28 31.80
CA PRO A 59 -1.55 -39.65 32.67
C PRO A 59 -0.29 -38.85 32.37
N GLY A 60 0.60 -38.67 33.37
CA GLY A 60 1.85 -37.93 33.20
C GLY A 60 2.79 -38.48 32.11
N MET A 61 2.57 -39.69 31.60
CA MET A 61 3.31 -40.21 30.44
C MET A 61 2.97 -39.52 29.12
N CYS A 62 1.85 -38.79 29.03
CA CYS A 62 1.45 -38.04 27.83
C CYS A 62 1.69 -36.50 27.98
N ASP A 63 2.66 -36.11 28.80
CA ASP A 63 3.03 -34.71 28.99
C ASP A 63 3.63 -34.07 27.72
N GLU A 64 4.16 -34.89 26.80
CA GLU A 64 4.68 -34.43 25.50
C GLU A 64 3.56 -33.86 24.62
N GLU A 65 2.39 -34.49 24.60
CA GLU A 65 1.18 -34.08 23.88
C GLU A 65 0.59 -32.79 24.47
N ARG A 66 0.68 -32.64 25.80
CA ARG A 66 0.31 -31.40 26.50
C ARG A 66 1.23 -30.24 26.13
N ARG A 67 2.54 -30.48 25.99
CA ARG A 67 3.51 -29.49 25.47
C ARG A 67 3.31 -29.20 23.97
N ALA A 68 2.95 -30.21 23.19
CA ALA A 68 2.65 -30.07 21.77
C ALA A 68 1.46 -29.12 21.53
N SER A 69 0.48 -29.12 22.43
CA SER A 69 -0.68 -28.20 22.39
C SER A 69 -0.26 -26.72 22.43
N ARG A 70 0.65 -26.34 23.35
CA ARG A 70 1.21 -24.98 23.42
C ARG A 70 2.03 -24.62 22.19
N THR A 71 2.80 -25.59 21.70
CA THR A 71 3.66 -25.41 20.53
C THR A 71 2.83 -25.18 19.27
N LEU A 72 1.76 -25.94 19.09
CA LEU A 72 0.83 -25.80 17.96
C LEU A 72 0.14 -24.44 17.94
N ALA A 73 -0.36 -24.00 19.09
CA ALA A 73 -1.02 -22.70 19.21
C ALA A 73 -0.07 -21.52 18.93
N ASN A 74 1.21 -21.64 19.33
CA ASN A 74 2.24 -20.66 18.99
C ASN A 74 2.62 -20.70 17.49
N ARG A 75 2.68 -21.89 16.88
CA ARG A 75 2.93 -22.05 15.44
C ARG A 75 1.84 -21.40 14.59
N HIS A 76 0.57 -21.52 14.98
CA HIS A 76 -0.54 -20.83 14.30
C HIS A 76 -0.32 -19.32 14.23
N VAL A 77 -0.03 -18.71 15.38
CA VAL A 77 0.21 -17.27 15.49
C VAL A 77 1.43 -16.86 14.64
N ALA A 78 2.53 -17.61 14.71
CA ALA A 78 3.71 -17.34 13.89
C ALA A 78 3.42 -17.41 12.38
N ALA A 79 2.62 -18.38 11.92
CA ALA A 79 2.24 -18.51 10.52
C ALA A 79 1.38 -17.33 10.05
N ILE A 80 0.42 -16.88 10.86
CA ILE A 80 -0.38 -15.69 10.55
C ILE A 80 0.50 -14.43 10.53
N TYR A 81 1.43 -14.28 11.49
CA TYR A 81 2.37 -13.16 11.49
C TYR A 81 3.21 -13.12 10.21
N ALA A 82 3.72 -14.26 9.75
CA ALA A 82 4.46 -14.34 8.49
C ALA A 82 3.62 -13.84 7.30
N CYS A 83 2.36 -14.31 7.17
CA CYS A 83 1.44 -13.83 6.15
C CYS A 83 1.22 -12.30 6.22
N THR A 84 1.13 -11.74 7.44
CA THR A 84 0.92 -10.30 7.62
C THR A 84 2.17 -9.46 7.37
N GLU A 85 3.36 -9.99 7.66
CA GLU A 85 4.63 -9.31 7.37
C GLU A 85 4.90 -9.25 5.86
N ASP A 86 4.55 -10.31 5.11
CA ASP A 86 4.59 -10.27 3.65
C ASP A 86 3.68 -9.17 3.08
N ALA A 87 2.48 -9.02 3.66
CA ALA A 87 1.55 -7.95 3.29
C ALA A 87 2.10 -6.56 3.65
N ARG A 88 2.78 -6.40 4.80
CA ARG A 88 3.44 -5.15 5.19
C ARG A 88 4.59 -4.79 4.26
N ALA A 89 5.43 -5.75 3.90
CA ALA A 89 6.51 -5.54 2.95
C ALA A 89 5.97 -5.13 1.58
N SER A 90 4.86 -5.74 1.15
CA SER A 90 4.15 -5.38 -0.08
C SER A 90 3.62 -3.94 -0.05
N ILE A 91 3.00 -3.50 1.05
CA ILE A 91 2.59 -2.11 1.27
C ILE A 91 3.79 -1.16 1.24
N ALA A 92 4.88 -1.50 1.91
CA ALA A 92 6.07 -0.64 1.97
C ALA A 92 6.69 -0.43 0.58
N LYS A 93 6.75 -1.48 -0.26
CA LYS A 93 7.16 -1.37 -1.67
C LYS A 93 6.24 -0.46 -2.46
N MET A 94 4.93 -0.59 -2.27
CA MET A 94 3.95 0.29 -2.90
C MET A 94 4.13 1.75 -2.49
N GLY A 95 4.58 2.01 -1.26
CA GLY A 95 4.79 3.36 -0.74
C GLY A 95 5.93 4.05 -1.44
N LYS A 96 7.05 3.33 -1.58
CA LYS A 96 8.20 3.79 -2.36
C LYS A 96 7.85 4.04 -3.83
N TYR A 97 7.10 3.12 -4.44
CA TYR A 97 6.65 3.31 -5.83
C TYR A 97 5.77 4.56 -5.98
N ALA A 98 4.85 4.80 -5.05
CA ALA A 98 4.02 6.00 -5.08
C ALA A 98 4.86 7.28 -4.92
N GLU A 99 5.83 7.30 -4.00
CA GLU A 99 6.77 8.41 -3.82
C GLU A 99 7.60 8.68 -5.08
N GLU A 100 8.11 7.63 -5.74
CA GLU A 100 8.87 7.73 -6.99
C GLU A 100 8.02 8.31 -8.12
N MET A 101 6.81 7.79 -8.34
CA MET A 101 5.90 8.30 -9.38
C MET A 101 5.53 9.75 -9.14
N ILE A 102 5.23 10.11 -7.89
CA ILE A 102 5.00 11.50 -7.48
C ILE A 102 6.21 12.38 -7.82
N GLY A 103 7.42 11.91 -7.54
CA GLY A 103 8.67 12.63 -7.81
C GLY A 103 8.90 12.85 -9.30
N ILE A 104 8.70 11.80 -10.11
CA ILE A 104 8.81 11.87 -11.58
C ILE A 104 7.83 12.90 -12.13
N THR A 105 6.56 12.84 -11.73
CA THR A 105 5.55 13.78 -12.21
C THR A 105 5.85 15.23 -11.79
N ARG A 106 6.28 15.46 -10.55
CA ARG A 106 6.71 16.80 -10.10
C ARG A 106 7.86 17.34 -10.95
N ASN A 107 8.88 16.52 -11.19
CA ASN A 107 10.06 16.92 -11.96
C ASN A 107 9.71 17.21 -13.43
N TYR A 108 8.88 16.36 -14.04
CA TYR A 108 8.43 16.56 -15.42
C TYR A 108 7.62 17.85 -15.57
N MET A 109 6.68 18.10 -14.66
CA MET A 109 5.91 19.35 -14.63
C MET A 109 6.80 20.57 -14.46
N GLN A 110 7.75 20.51 -13.52
CA GLN A 110 8.70 21.61 -13.31
C GLN A 110 9.57 21.86 -14.55
N ALA A 111 10.01 20.80 -15.23
CA ALA A 111 10.79 20.89 -16.47
C ALA A 111 9.96 21.50 -17.61
N THR A 112 8.73 21.02 -17.85
CA THR A 112 7.84 21.57 -18.90
C THR A 112 7.51 23.04 -18.64
N LEU A 113 7.33 23.43 -17.38
CA LEU A 113 7.11 24.83 -17.01
C LEU A 113 8.34 25.70 -17.28
N MET A 114 9.52 25.22 -16.90
CA MET A 114 10.77 25.93 -17.16
C MET A 114 11.00 26.10 -18.66
N GLU A 115 10.73 25.06 -19.45
CA GLU A 115 10.87 25.09 -20.90
C GLU A 115 9.87 26.06 -21.55
N ALA A 116 8.60 26.02 -21.13
CA ALA A 116 7.58 26.98 -21.56
C ALA A 116 7.87 28.43 -21.12
N THR A 117 8.55 28.63 -19.99
CA THR A 117 8.96 29.97 -19.53
C THR A 117 10.16 30.47 -20.33
N LYS A 118 11.10 29.59 -20.67
CA LYS A 118 12.32 29.92 -21.41
C LYS A 118 12.02 30.27 -22.88
N SER A 119 11.02 29.62 -23.49
CA SER A 119 10.56 29.96 -24.86
C SER A 119 9.97 31.38 -24.95
N PHE A 120 9.43 31.93 -23.84
CA PHE A 120 9.03 33.34 -23.75
C PHE A 120 10.19 34.31 -23.66
N GLU A 121 11.21 33.99 -22.86
CA GLU A 121 12.39 34.87 -22.71
C GLU A 121 13.18 34.99 -24.02
N VAL A 122 13.29 33.90 -24.78
CA VAL A 122 14.00 33.90 -26.08
C VAL A 122 13.22 34.67 -27.15
N SER A 123 11.89 34.61 -27.14
CA SER A 123 11.04 35.36 -28.09
C SER A 123 10.96 36.87 -27.77
N GLY A 124 11.30 37.28 -26.55
CA GLY A 124 11.39 38.69 -26.13
C GLY A 124 12.78 39.32 -26.22
N GLY A 125 13.82 38.55 -26.54
CA GLY A 125 15.24 38.93 -26.39
C GLY A 125 16.02 39.07 -27.70
N GLY A 126 15.34 39.20 -28.84
CA GLY A 126 15.93 39.26 -30.17
C GLY A 126 15.94 40.65 -30.82
N ASN A 127 16.31 41.72 -30.09
CA ASN A 127 16.88 42.90 -30.73
C ASN A 127 17.74 43.69 -29.73
N ARG A 128 19.05 43.56 -29.91
CA ARG A 128 19.96 44.67 -29.58
C ARG A 128 19.53 45.83 -30.47
N ASP A 129 18.87 46.82 -29.90
CA ASP A 129 19.35 48.19 -30.01
C ASP A 129 18.65 49.12 -29.02
N VAL A 130 19.49 49.99 -28.47
CA VAL A 130 19.23 51.02 -27.48
C VAL A 130 18.28 52.07 -28.07
N ALA A 131 17.14 52.33 -27.41
CA ALA A 131 16.69 53.68 -27.03
C ALA A 131 15.18 53.73 -26.67
N ALA A 132 14.88 54.61 -25.72
CA ALA A 132 13.60 55.32 -25.54
C ALA A 132 12.41 54.56 -24.90
N ALA A 133 12.36 54.68 -23.56
CA ALA A 133 11.22 55.17 -22.79
C ALA A 133 9.77 54.95 -23.29
N LYS A 134 8.98 54.31 -22.42
CA LYS A 134 7.55 54.53 -22.13
C LYS A 134 6.54 54.30 -23.26
N ARG A 135 5.80 53.18 -23.18
CA ARG A 135 4.34 53.07 -22.93
C ARG A 135 3.78 51.73 -23.43
N SER A 136 2.74 51.25 -22.74
CA SER A 136 1.72 50.28 -23.17
C SER A 136 2.21 48.88 -23.60
N SER A 137 2.12 47.88 -22.73
CA SER A 137 0.90 47.06 -22.58
C SER A 137 0.48 46.33 -23.86
N SER A 138 1.12 45.21 -24.16
CA SER A 138 0.42 43.93 -24.42
C SER A 138 1.44 42.90 -24.83
N VAL A 139 1.62 41.88 -24.00
CA VAL A 139 2.12 40.60 -24.51
C VAL A 139 1.15 40.20 -25.64
N PRO A 140 1.61 39.84 -26.85
CA PRO A 140 0.72 39.44 -27.93
C PRO A 140 -0.14 38.26 -27.45
N LYS A 141 -1.47 38.43 -27.51
CA LYS A 141 -2.44 37.42 -27.03
C LYS A 141 -2.25 36.05 -27.71
N SER A 142 -1.67 36.02 -28.91
CA SER A 142 -1.36 34.78 -29.65
C SER A 142 -0.34 33.90 -28.93
N ASP A 143 0.70 34.49 -28.34
CA ASP A 143 1.81 33.75 -27.73
C ASP A 143 1.42 33.24 -26.34
N VAL A 144 0.58 34.00 -25.63
CA VAL A 144 -0.05 33.52 -24.38
C VAL A 144 -1.02 32.38 -24.68
N SER A 145 -1.77 32.46 -25.79
CA SER A 145 -2.73 31.42 -26.19
C SER A 145 -2.03 30.11 -26.56
N SER A 146 -0.94 30.15 -27.32
CA SER A 146 -0.17 28.94 -27.68
C SER A 146 0.49 28.29 -26.46
N CYS A 147 1.00 29.10 -25.53
CA CYS A 147 1.57 28.60 -24.27
C CYS A 147 0.53 27.94 -23.36
N LEU A 148 -0.65 28.56 -23.23
CA LEU A 148 -1.76 27.94 -22.51
C LEU A 148 -2.21 26.64 -23.17
N GLU A 149 -2.14 26.57 -24.51
CA GLU A 149 -2.45 25.35 -25.25
C GLU A 149 -1.42 24.24 -24.98
N GLU A 150 -0.12 24.55 -24.99
CA GLU A 150 0.94 23.59 -24.65
C GLU A 150 0.88 23.14 -23.19
N LEU A 151 0.65 24.07 -22.25
CA LEU A 151 0.43 23.76 -20.84
C LEU A 151 -0.81 22.87 -20.65
N SER A 152 -1.89 23.13 -21.40
CA SER A 152 -3.10 22.31 -21.35
C SER A 152 -2.84 20.88 -21.86
N LYS A 153 -2.08 20.74 -22.95
CA LYS A 153 -1.70 19.42 -23.51
C LYS A 153 -0.81 18.65 -22.54
N ALA A 154 0.17 19.32 -21.93
CA ALA A 154 1.01 18.72 -20.90
C ALA A 154 0.20 18.27 -19.68
N ALA A 155 -0.71 19.13 -19.19
CA ALA A 155 -1.58 18.81 -18.07
C ALA A 155 -2.48 17.58 -18.33
N VAL A 156 -2.96 17.40 -19.57
CA VAL A 156 -3.74 16.21 -19.97
C VAL A 156 -2.89 14.94 -19.92
N VAL A 157 -1.67 14.97 -20.46
CA VAL A 157 -0.75 13.81 -20.42
C VAL A 157 -0.44 13.42 -18.97
N LEU A 158 -0.19 14.42 -18.11
CA LEU A 158 0.09 14.20 -16.70
C LEU A 158 -1.10 13.66 -15.92
N GLY A 159 -2.31 14.10 -16.29
CA GLY A 159 -3.56 13.52 -15.78
C GLY A 159 -3.73 12.05 -16.17
N TYR A 160 -3.32 11.67 -17.38
CA TYR A 160 -3.36 10.28 -17.84
C TYR A 160 -2.34 9.39 -17.11
N GLU A 161 -1.08 9.84 -16.97
CA GLU A 161 -0.04 9.10 -16.25
C GLU A 161 -0.40 8.89 -14.77
N LEU A 162 -1.03 9.90 -14.15
CA LEU A 162 -1.60 9.79 -12.81
C LEU A 162 -2.64 8.68 -12.72
N ASP A 163 -3.62 8.71 -13.62
CA ASP A 163 -4.73 7.76 -13.57
C ASP A 163 -4.23 6.32 -13.74
N LEU A 164 -3.25 6.14 -14.64
CA LEU A 164 -2.56 4.86 -14.81
C LEU A 164 -1.81 4.43 -13.54
N SER A 165 -1.08 5.34 -12.90
CA SER A 165 -0.33 5.07 -11.66
C SER A 165 -1.26 4.71 -10.50
N LEU A 166 -2.37 5.44 -10.35
CA LEU A 166 -3.40 5.16 -9.34
C LEU A 166 -4.09 3.83 -9.60
N THR A 167 -4.38 3.51 -10.86
CA THR A 167 -4.98 2.23 -11.26
C THR A 167 -4.03 1.06 -10.94
N ASN A 168 -2.74 1.20 -11.27
CA ASN A 168 -1.73 0.20 -10.95
C ASN A 168 -1.57 0.02 -9.43
N ALA A 169 -1.56 1.12 -8.67
CA ALA A 169 -1.51 1.08 -7.21
C ALA A 169 -2.75 0.38 -6.60
N ARG A 170 -3.95 0.66 -7.12
CA ARG A 170 -5.19 -0.03 -6.71
C ARG A 170 -5.11 -1.52 -6.98
N ARG A 171 -4.71 -1.90 -8.20
CA ARG A 171 -4.57 -3.31 -8.60
C ARG A 171 -3.56 -4.05 -7.75
N HIS A 172 -2.41 -3.45 -7.46
CA HIS A 172 -1.41 -4.07 -6.58
C HIS A 172 -1.97 -4.24 -5.16
N ASN A 173 -2.70 -3.26 -4.63
CA ASN A 173 -3.33 -3.37 -3.31
C ASN A 173 -4.36 -4.52 -3.24
N GLU A 174 -5.19 -4.66 -4.28
CA GLU A 174 -6.14 -5.78 -4.39
C GLU A 174 -5.42 -7.13 -4.41
N GLN A 175 -4.36 -7.25 -5.21
CA GLN A 175 -3.53 -8.46 -5.24
C GLN A 175 -2.88 -8.75 -3.88
N SER A 176 -2.40 -7.74 -3.17
CA SER A 176 -1.86 -7.91 -1.81
C SER A 176 -2.94 -8.39 -0.84
N CYS A 177 -4.17 -7.88 -0.94
CA CYS A 177 -5.31 -8.37 -0.16
C CYS A 177 -5.65 -9.83 -0.46
N GLU A 178 -5.68 -10.22 -1.73
CA GLU A 178 -5.94 -11.59 -2.15
C GLU A 178 -4.87 -12.55 -1.64
N ARG A 179 -3.60 -12.18 -1.78
CA ARG A 179 -2.47 -12.96 -1.25
C ARG A 179 -2.54 -13.13 0.25
N LEU A 180 -2.82 -12.04 0.99
CA LEU A 180 -3.01 -12.11 2.44
C LEU A 180 -4.14 -13.09 2.79
N THR A 181 -5.29 -12.97 2.13
CA THR A 181 -6.46 -13.84 2.34
C THR A 181 -6.12 -15.31 2.07
N SER A 182 -5.43 -15.58 0.97
CA SER A 182 -5.02 -16.94 0.59
C SER A 182 -4.05 -17.54 1.61
N CYS A 183 -3.05 -16.75 2.04
CA CYS A 183 -2.06 -17.17 3.02
C CYS A 183 -2.71 -17.47 4.39
N THR A 184 -3.55 -16.56 4.91
CA THR A 184 -4.20 -16.75 6.20
C THR A 184 -5.19 -17.90 6.18
N SER A 185 -5.94 -18.08 5.07
CA SER A 185 -6.84 -19.22 4.88
C SER A 185 -6.09 -20.56 4.92
N LYS A 186 -4.97 -20.67 4.19
CA LYS A 186 -4.12 -21.87 4.22
C LYS A 186 -3.55 -22.14 5.61
N ALA A 187 -3.07 -21.12 6.30
CA ALA A 187 -2.54 -21.24 7.65
C ALA A 187 -3.61 -21.73 8.65
N ARG A 188 -4.84 -21.21 8.54
CA ARG A 188 -5.99 -21.66 9.35
C ARG A 188 -6.31 -23.13 9.10
N LYS A 189 -6.46 -23.54 7.84
CA LYS A 189 -6.74 -24.93 7.47
C LYS A 189 -5.68 -25.90 8.02
N HIS A 190 -4.40 -25.61 7.81
CA HIS A 190 -3.31 -26.42 8.34
C HIS A 190 -3.35 -26.50 9.88
N THR A 191 -3.73 -25.40 10.54
CA THR A 191 -3.87 -25.39 12.00
C THR A 191 -5.03 -26.29 12.45
N GLU A 192 -6.17 -26.24 11.78
CA GLU A 192 -7.34 -27.08 12.10
C GLU A 192 -7.04 -28.58 11.92
N GLU A 193 -6.35 -28.93 10.84
CA GLU A 193 -5.88 -30.30 10.60
C GLU A 193 -4.93 -30.76 11.70
N ALA A 194 -3.96 -29.92 12.08
CA ALA A 194 -3.00 -30.24 13.15
C ALA A 194 -3.66 -30.32 14.54
N VAL A 195 -4.69 -29.52 14.81
CA VAL A 195 -5.47 -29.62 16.06
C VAL A 195 -6.22 -30.95 16.10
N THR A 196 -6.84 -31.36 14.99
CA THR A 196 -7.56 -32.63 14.89
C THR A 196 -6.61 -33.81 15.13
N MET A 197 -5.45 -33.84 14.46
CA MET A 197 -4.44 -34.88 14.66
C MET A 197 -3.96 -34.94 16.12
N LEU A 198 -3.77 -33.79 16.77
CA LEU A 198 -3.33 -33.76 18.16
C LEU A 198 -4.43 -34.25 19.12
N LYS A 199 -5.70 -33.96 18.83
CA LYS A 199 -6.82 -34.55 19.59
C LYS A 199 -6.79 -36.07 19.49
N ASP A 200 -6.60 -36.61 18.28
CA ASP A 200 -6.52 -38.06 18.06
C ASP A 200 -5.33 -38.70 18.80
N GLN A 201 -4.17 -38.03 18.81
CA GLN A 201 -2.99 -38.49 19.57
C GLN A 201 -3.24 -38.52 21.07
N ILE A 202 -3.92 -37.50 21.63
CA ILE A 202 -4.29 -37.48 23.04
C ILE A 202 -5.24 -38.65 23.36
N TYR A 203 -6.23 -38.91 22.50
CA TYR A 203 -7.11 -40.06 22.65
C TYR A 203 -6.33 -41.39 22.61
N GLN A 204 -5.43 -41.55 21.63
CA GLN A 204 -4.60 -42.75 21.52
C GLN A 204 -3.72 -42.94 22.76
N CYS A 205 -3.11 -41.87 23.30
CA CYS A 205 -2.25 -41.99 24.47
C CYS A 205 -3.02 -42.42 25.74
N VAL A 206 -4.31 -42.08 25.83
CA VAL A 206 -5.16 -42.44 26.98
C VAL A 206 -5.76 -43.83 26.86
N TYR A 207 -6.08 -44.27 25.63
CA TYR A 207 -6.79 -45.52 25.37
C TYR A 207 -5.94 -46.64 24.73
N ALA A 208 -4.64 -46.43 24.52
CA ALA A 208 -3.67 -47.45 24.13
C ALA A 208 -3.20 -48.29 25.33
#